data_AF-A0A7Y2PJ72-F1
#
_entry.id   AF-A0A7Y2PJ72-F1
#
_cell.length_a   1.000
_cell.length_b   1.000
_cell.length_c   1.000
_cell.angle_alpha   90.00
_cell.angle_beta   90.00
_cell.angle_gamma   90.00
#
_symmetry.space_group_name_H-M   'P 1'
#
loop_
_entity.id
_entity.type
_entity.pdbx_description
1 polymer ?
#
loop_
_entity_poly.entity_id
_entity_poly.type
_entity_poly.pdbx_seq_one_letter_code
_entity_poly.pdbx_strand_id
1 'polypeptide(L)'
;MTPFQEFDAELEDWNALSTGTACSGLLIGNGASMAVWHDFYYDSLFEKAKSVAEKPLSQTELSVFEALGTRNFEHVLSALKTASKVNKALAINSASPRKRYYAIKEALINSTQDVHIPWRLMQPETLACWNQELARYATVYCSNYDLLTPWAVMQAPKQFNDLFDSPGATFELGAALGKSKSTRVLYLHGGLHLVKNQEGKARKINATPPVLLSNFAINHSISALDDVPLFVSESNSDDKRKSIRHSDYLSFCHEQLMSHKDSLCIFGHSLGEQDQHLIDALRQAPLKTLWISIYPRNEAFIRFQKHHYAALFADKKLTLRFYNSKTHPLGYTRHSVPVEV
;
A
#
# COMPACT_ATOMS: atom_id res chain seq x y z
N MET A 1 -30.05 -19.67 -9.46
CA MET A 1 -30.18 -19.01 -8.14
C MET A 1 -29.41 -19.85 -7.14
N THR A 2 -28.21 -19.41 -6.76
CA THR A 2 -27.54 -19.92 -5.56
C THR A 2 -28.40 -19.55 -4.35
N PRO A 3 -28.56 -20.42 -3.34
CA PRO A 3 -29.32 -20.08 -2.14
C PRO A 3 -28.70 -18.83 -1.51
N PHE A 4 -29.53 -17.88 -1.06
CA PHE A 4 -29.06 -16.81 -0.18
C PHE A 4 -28.46 -17.48 1.06
N GLN A 5 -27.14 -17.45 1.17
CA GLN A 5 -26.47 -17.89 2.39
C GLN A 5 -26.75 -16.83 3.45
N GLU A 6 -27.64 -17.13 4.39
CA GLU A 6 -27.88 -16.26 5.53
C GLU A 6 -26.64 -16.27 6.42
N PHE A 7 -25.96 -15.13 6.46
CA PHE A 7 -24.85 -14.92 7.38
C PHE A 7 -25.39 -14.39 8.71
N ASP A 8 -24.93 -14.98 9.82
CA ASP A 8 -25.09 -14.40 11.15
C ASP A 8 -24.24 -13.11 11.30
N ALA A 9 -24.47 -12.37 12.38
CA ALA A 9 -23.71 -11.16 12.72
C ALA A 9 -22.52 -11.42 13.66
N GLU A 10 -22.20 -12.67 13.98
CA GLU A 10 -21.11 -13.01 14.88
C GLU A 10 -19.75 -12.87 14.17
N LEU A 11 -18.74 -12.45 14.92
CA LEU A 11 -17.37 -12.36 14.45
C LEU A 11 -16.48 -13.13 15.42
N GLU A 12 -15.58 -13.92 14.88
CA GLU A 12 -14.62 -14.66 15.67
C GLU A 12 -13.65 -13.71 16.39
N ASP A 13 -13.23 -14.07 17.61
CA ASP A 13 -12.17 -13.36 18.31
C ASP A 13 -10.81 -13.75 17.74
N TRP A 14 -9.98 -12.76 17.36
CA TRP A 14 -8.67 -13.01 16.77
C TRP A 14 -7.71 -13.76 17.70
N ASN A 15 -7.75 -13.49 19.00
CA ASN A 15 -6.85 -14.13 19.96
C ASN A 15 -7.20 -15.62 20.09
N ALA A 16 -8.49 -15.97 20.09
CA ALA A 16 -8.91 -17.36 20.01
C ALA A 16 -8.53 -18.00 18.67
N LEU A 17 -8.82 -17.31 17.56
CA LEU A 17 -8.59 -17.79 16.20
C LEU A 17 -7.11 -18.10 15.91
N SER A 18 -6.21 -17.19 16.31
CA SER A 18 -4.77 -17.27 16.04
C SER A 18 -4.01 -18.32 16.86
N THR A 19 -4.61 -18.86 17.93
CA THR A 19 -3.99 -19.93 18.74
C THR A 19 -4.22 -21.33 18.16
N GLY A 20 -5.32 -21.53 17.42
CA GLY A 20 -5.71 -22.85 16.92
C GLY A 20 -5.16 -23.23 15.54
N THR A 21 -4.90 -22.24 14.66
CA THR A 21 -4.38 -22.50 13.31
C THR A 21 -3.43 -21.37 12.90
N ALA A 22 -2.23 -21.71 12.45
CA ALA A 22 -1.26 -20.70 12.03
C ALA A 22 -1.60 -20.19 10.62
N CYS A 23 -1.86 -18.89 10.51
CA CYS A 23 -1.98 -18.18 9.25
C CYS A 23 -0.59 -17.80 8.75
N SER A 24 -0.18 -18.26 7.57
CA SER A 24 1.20 -18.08 7.08
C SER A 24 1.42 -16.74 6.39
N GLY A 25 0.37 -16.04 5.97
CA GLY A 25 0.48 -14.71 5.39
C GLY A 25 -0.58 -13.73 5.85
N LEU A 26 -0.26 -12.45 5.70
CA LEU A 26 -1.12 -11.33 6.05
C LEU A 26 -1.18 -10.35 4.87
N LEU A 27 -2.38 -9.97 4.43
CA LEU A 27 -2.64 -8.87 3.51
C LEU A 27 -3.21 -7.69 4.29
N ILE A 28 -2.49 -6.58 4.29
CA ILE A 28 -2.83 -5.34 5.00
C ILE A 28 -3.39 -4.34 4.00
N GLY A 29 -4.60 -3.83 4.26
CA GLY A 29 -5.24 -2.73 3.55
C GLY A 29 -5.38 -1.46 4.38
N ASN A 30 -5.91 -0.39 3.77
CA ASN A 30 -5.96 0.97 4.35
C ASN A 30 -6.64 1.01 5.73
N GLY A 31 -7.54 0.08 6.02
CA GLY A 31 -8.19 -0.06 7.33
C GLY A 31 -7.22 -0.31 8.49
N ALA A 32 -6.03 -0.85 8.23
CA ALA A 32 -4.98 -0.93 9.24
C ALA A 32 -4.45 0.44 9.64
N SER A 33 -4.23 1.30 8.66
CA SER A 33 -3.74 2.65 8.88
C SER A 33 -4.81 3.55 9.46
N MET A 34 -6.06 3.40 9.01
CA MET A 34 -7.22 4.08 9.59
C MET A 34 -7.49 3.71 11.05
N ALA A 35 -7.10 2.49 11.48
CA ALA A 35 -7.23 2.10 12.89
C ALA A 35 -6.27 2.87 13.80
N VAL A 36 -5.14 3.36 13.26
CA VAL A 36 -4.17 4.19 13.98
C VAL A 36 -4.47 5.68 13.78
N TRP A 37 -4.79 6.10 12.56
CA TRP A 37 -4.92 7.51 12.17
C TRP A 37 -6.15 7.72 11.29
N HIS A 38 -7.17 8.40 11.83
CA HIS A 38 -8.45 8.54 11.14
C HIS A 38 -8.36 9.37 9.85
N ASP A 39 -7.49 10.38 9.77
CA ASP A 39 -7.38 11.21 8.56
C ASP A 39 -6.76 10.47 7.35
N PHE A 40 -6.27 9.25 7.55
CA PHE A 40 -5.97 8.34 6.44
C PHE A 40 -7.24 7.81 5.74
N TYR A 41 -8.43 8.12 6.27
CA TYR A 41 -9.70 7.94 5.59
C TYR A 41 -9.96 9.13 4.65
N TYR A 42 -9.60 8.94 3.38
CA TYR A 42 -9.89 9.89 2.30
C TYR A 42 -10.27 9.12 1.03
N ASP A 43 -11.08 9.74 0.17
CA ASP A 43 -11.60 9.07 -1.04
C ASP A 43 -10.57 9.03 -2.18
N SER A 44 -9.79 10.10 -2.33
CA SER A 44 -8.82 10.20 -3.42
C SER A 44 -7.67 11.15 -3.09
N LEU A 45 -6.43 10.63 -3.18
CA LEU A 45 -5.23 11.47 -3.07
C LEU A 45 -5.15 12.51 -4.21
N PHE A 46 -5.69 12.18 -5.39
CA PHE A 46 -5.77 13.12 -6.51
C PHE A 46 -6.70 14.30 -6.22
N GLU A 47 -7.89 14.03 -5.65
CA GLU A 47 -8.80 15.11 -5.23
C GLU A 47 -8.21 15.91 -4.07
N LYS A 48 -7.53 15.25 -3.12
CA LYS A 48 -6.82 15.93 -2.05
C LYS A 48 -5.76 16.91 -2.58
N ALA A 49 -5.02 16.52 -3.62
CA ALA A 49 -4.02 17.37 -4.25
C ALA A 49 -4.58 18.59 -4.98
N LYS A 50 -5.88 18.60 -5.31
CA LYS A 50 -6.55 19.78 -5.86
C LYS A 50 -6.91 20.81 -4.79
N SER A 51 -7.01 20.40 -3.53
CA SER A 51 -7.50 21.25 -2.43
C SER A 51 -6.54 21.37 -1.25
N VAL A 52 -5.33 20.82 -1.34
CA VAL A 52 -4.32 20.93 -0.28
C VAL A 52 -3.96 22.41 -0.04
N ALA A 53 -3.81 22.79 1.23
CA ALA A 53 -3.63 24.18 1.64
C ALA A 53 -2.38 24.82 1.00
N GLU A 54 -1.29 24.05 0.95
CA GLU A 54 -0.04 24.49 0.34
C GLU A 54 0.12 23.91 -1.07
N LYS A 55 0.21 24.81 -2.06
CA LYS A 55 0.56 24.49 -3.45
C LYS A 55 -0.30 23.37 -4.08
N PRO A 56 -1.63 23.56 -4.17
CA PRO A 56 -2.50 22.61 -4.85
C PRO A 56 -2.21 22.52 -6.35
N LEU A 57 -2.67 21.44 -6.98
CA LEU A 57 -2.67 21.29 -8.43
C LEU A 57 -3.46 22.43 -9.09
N SER A 58 -2.83 23.21 -9.96
CA SER A 58 -3.51 24.22 -10.76
C SER A 58 -4.13 23.60 -12.01
N GLN A 59 -4.95 24.38 -12.72
CA GLN A 59 -5.53 23.97 -14.00
C GLN A 59 -4.48 23.51 -15.02
N THR A 60 -3.26 24.07 -14.98
CA THR A 60 -2.20 23.66 -15.90
C THR A 60 -1.71 22.25 -15.60
N GLU A 61 -1.54 21.87 -14.33
CA GLU A 61 -1.20 20.50 -13.97
C GLU A 61 -2.33 19.54 -14.31
N LEU A 62 -3.57 19.92 -14.01
CA LEU A 62 -4.75 19.10 -14.29
C LEU A 62 -4.89 18.77 -15.79
N SER A 63 -4.59 19.72 -16.68
CA SER A 63 -4.57 19.47 -18.12
C SER A 63 -3.52 18.43 -18.54
N VAL A 64 -2.43 18.23 -17.78
CA VAL A 64 -1.47 17.15 -18.06
C VAL A 64 -2.06 15.78 -17.70
N PHE A 65 -2.74 15.68 -16.55
CA PHE A 65 -3.44 14.45 -16.16
C PHE A 65 -4.54 14.09 -17.17
N GLU A 66 -5.31 15.08 -17.61
CA GLU A 66 -6.34 14.93 -18.63
C GLU A 66 -5.76 14.46 -19.97
N ALA A 67 -4.69 15.10 -20.45
CA ALA A 67 -4.03 14.71 -21.70
C ALA A 67 -3.45 13.29 -21.68
N LEU A 68 -3.05 12.80 -20.50
CA LEU A 68 -2.55 11.44 -20.30
C LEU A 68 -3.65 10.43 -19.93
N GLY A 69 -4.90 10.89 -19.74
CA GLY A 69 -6.03 10.05 -19.41
C GLY A 69 -5.87 9.27 -18.10
N THR A 70 -5.18 9.83 -17.11
CA THR A 70 -4.87 9.13 -15.85
C THR A 70 -4.95 10.06 -14.65
N ARG A 71 -5.13 9.48 -13.45
CA ARG A 71 -4.98 10.16 -12.15
C ARG A 71 -3.74 9.71 -11.40
N ASN A 72 -2.94 8.81 -11.99
CA ASN A 72 -1.77 8.25 -11.36
C ASN A 72 -0.59 9.22 -11.45
N PHE A 73 -0.16 9.74 -10.31
CA PHE A 73 0.98 10.66 -10.20
C PHE A 73 2.28 10.08 -10.78
N GLU A 74 2.56 8.80 -10.56
CA GLU A 74 3.79 8.14 -11.04
C GLU A 74 3.87 8.18 -12.57
N HIS A 75 2.76 7.88 -13.24
CA HIS A 75 2.67 7.93 -14.70
C HIS A 75 2.91 9.35 -15.22
N VAL A 76 2.24 10.36 -14.65
CA VAL A 76 2.39 11.76 -15.08
C VAL A 76 3.80 12.30 -14.83
N LEU A 77 4.38 12.02 -13.66
CA LEU A 77 5.74 12.43 -13.32
C LEU A 77 6.77 11.76 -14.25
N SER A 78 6.58 10.48 -14.58
CA SER A 78 7.44 9.75 -15.53
C SER A 78 7.35 10.36 -16.94
N ALA A 79 6.14 10.65 -17.43
CA ALA A 79 5.93 11.27 -18.74
C ALA A 79 6.59 12.66 -18.84
N LEU A 80 6.43 13.51 -17.83
CA LEU A 80 7.06 14.84 -17.78
C LEU A 80 8.59 14.76 -17.70
N LYS A 81 9.12 13.75 -17.02
CA LYS A 81 10.56 13.48 -16.97
C LYS A 81 11.09 13.08 -18.35
N THR A 82 10.41 12.17 -19.04
CA THR A 82 10.75 11.75 -20.42
C THR A 82 10.69 12.94 -21.38
N ALA A 83 9.61 13.73 -21.33
CA ALA A 83 9.49 14.95 -22.13
C ALA A 83 10.63 15.95 -21.87
N SER A 84 11.04 16.12 -20.60
CA SER A 84 12.18 16.98 -20.25
C SER A 84 13.50 16.45 -20.82
N LYS A 85 13.72 15.13 -20.83
CA LYS A 85 14.92 14.50 -21.43
C LYS A 85 14.94 14.68 -22.96
N VAL A 86 13.81 14.45 -23.63
CA VAL A 86 13.68 14.63 -25.08
C VAL A 86 13.89 16.08 -25.50
N ASN A 87 13.26 17.04 -24.79
CA ASN A 87 13.47 18.47 -25.07
C ASN A 87 14.95 18.86 -24.96
N LYS A 88 15.65 18.36 -23.94
CA LYS A 88 17.08 18.60 -23.78
C LYS A 88 17.89 18.02 -24.95
N ALA A 89 17.60 16.79 -25.39
CA ALA A 89 18.30 16.14 -26.49
C ALA A 89 18.06 16.82 -27.84
N LEU A 90 16.86 17.36 -28.06
CA LEU A 90 16.49 18.10 -29.27
C LEU A 90 16.84 19.59 -29.21
N ALA A 91 17.53 20.05 -28.15
CA ALA A 91 17.83 21.46 -27.89
C ALA A 91 16.59 22.38 -27.90
N ILE A 92 15.42 21.84 -27.53
CA ILE A 92 14.17 22.60 -27.36
C ILE A 92 14.25 23.33 -26.00
N ASN A 93 14.37 24.65 -26.05
CA ASN A 93 14.44 25.48 -24.85
C ASN A 93 13.05 25.70 -24.23
N SER A 94 12.53 24.68 -23.54
CA SER A 94 11.29 24.77 -22.77
C SER A 94 11.46 24.23 -21.36
N ALA A 95 11.32 25.12 -20.38
CA ALA A 95 11.29 24.75 -18.97
C ALA A 95 9.92 24.21 -18.51
N SER A 96 8.90 24.21 -19.39
CA SER A 96 7.51 23.91 -19.00
C SER A 96 7.34 22.51 -18.41
N PRO A 97 7.80 21.41 -19.05
CA PRO A 97 7.63 20.06 -18.48
C PRO A 97 8.31 19.91 -17.12
N ARG A 98 9.52 20.48 -16.97
CA ARG A 98 10.26 20.49 -15.71
C ARG A 98 9.52 21.27 -14.61
N LYS A 99 8.97 22.44 -14.91
CA LYS A 99 8.18 23.23 -13.95
C LYS A 99 6.94 22.46 -13.48
N ARG A 100 6.20 21.83 -14.41
CA ARG A 100 5.01 21.04 -14.07
C ARG A 100 5.35 19.79 -13.27
N TYR A 101 6.47 19.13 -13.57
CA TYR A 101 6.95 18.00 -12.78
C TYR A 101 7.09 18.38 -11.30
N TYR A 102 7.72 19.52 -11.01
CA TYR A 102 7.88 19.97 -9.62
C TYR A 102 6.57 20.38 -8.97
N ALA A 103 5.70 21.10 -9.69
CA ALA A 103 4.40 21.50 -9.14
C ALA A 103 3.54 20.27 -8.76
N ILE A 104 3.47 19.27 -9.65
CA ILE A 104 2.74 18.01 -9.38
C ILE A 104 3.37 17.26 -8.22
N LYS A 105 4.70 17.18 -8.18
CA LYS A 105 5.43 16.52 -7.11
C LYS A 105 5.19 17.20 -5.76
N GLU A 106 5.24 18.53 -5.70
CA GLU A 106 4.98 19.31 -4.49
C GLU A 106 3.55 19.12 -4.00
N ALA A 107 2.55 19.22 -4.88
CA ALA A 107 1.15 18.95 -4.53
C ALA A 107 0.97 17.53 -3.96
N LEU A 108 1.63 16.54 -4.55
CA LEU A 108 1.62 15.15 -4.08
C LEU A 108 2.23 15.01 -2.68
N ILE A 109 3.41 15.61 -2.45
CA ILE A 109 4.07 15.64 -1.14
C ILE A 109 3.15 16.23 -0.08
N ASN A 110 2.62 17.42 -0.34
CA ASN A 110 1.80 18.14 0.62
C ASN A 110 0.51 17.37 0.93
N SER A 111 -0.13 16.77 -0.08
CA SER A 111 -1.33 15.95 0.12
C SER A 111 -1.05 14.70 0.93
N THR A 112 0.10 14.07 0.68
CA THR A 112 0.53 12.89 1.43
C THR A 112 0.81 13.24 2.89
N GLN A 113 1.47 14.36 3.15
CA GLN A 113 1.74 14.84 4.50
C GLN A 113 0.45 15.20 5.25
N ASP A 114 -0.56 15.72 4.55
CA ASP A 114 -1.83 16.10 5.15
C ASP A 114 -2.68 14.90 5.60
N VAL A 115 -2.63 13.78 4.87
CA VAL A 115 -3.41 12.57 5.21
C VAL A 115 -2.65 11.58 6.09
N HIS A 116 -1.32 11.70 6.18
CA HIS A 116 -0.48 10.77 6.91
C HIS A 116 -0.24 11.23 8.35
N ILE A 117 -0.23 10.28 9.29
CA ILE A 117 0.12 10.58 10.69
C ILE A 117 1.52 11.23 10.81
N PRO A 118 1.65 12.37 11.50
CA PRO A 118 2.95 12.94 11.81
C PRO A 118 3.77 12.03 12.72
N TRP A 119 5.07 11.87 12.45
CA TRP A 119 5.97 11.05 13.28
C TRP A 119 5.92 11.44 14.77
N ARG A 120 5.81 12.73 15.09
CA ARG A 120 5.74 13.25 16.48
C ARG A 120 4.56 12.71 17.29
N LEU A 121 3.48 12.30 16.62
CA LEU A 121 2.29 11.74 17.27
C LEU A 121 2.36 10.21 17.40
N MET A 122 3.34 9.58 16.74
CA MET A 122 3.42 8.14 16.69
C MET A 122 3.95 7.55 17.99
N GLN A 123 3.16 6.66 18.61
CA GLN A 123 3.50 6.00 19.86
C GLN A 123 4.45 4.81 19.64
N PRO A 124 5.60 4.73 20.33
CA PRO A 124 6.53 3.60 20.22
C PRO A 124 5.89 2.23 20.51
N GLU A 125 4.96 2.17 21.46
CA GLU A 125 4.27 0.95 21.86
C GLU A 125 3.37 0.41 20.74
N THR A 126 2.77 1.31 19.94
CA THR A 126 2.00 0.94 18.74
C THR A 126 2.92 0.28 17.72
N LEU A 127 4.07 0.89 17.43
CA LEU A 127 5.04 0.33 16.46
C LEU A 127 5.65 -0.99 16.95
N ALA A 128 5.92 -1.11 18.24
CA ALA A 128 6.40 -2.36 18.85
C ALA A 128 5.36 -3.48 18.75
N CYS A 129 4.08 -3.16 19.01
CA CYS A 129 2.98 -4.12 18.88
C CYS A 129 2.80 -4.56 17.42
N TRP A 130 2.85 -3.63 16.47
CA TRP A 130 2.81 -3.95 15.03
C TRP A 130 4.02 -4.80 14.64
N ASN A 131 5.23 -4.45 15.05
CA ASN A 131 6.44 -5.22 14.75
C ASN A 131 6.29 -6.68 15.20
N GLN A 132 5.87 -6.91 16.45
CA GLN A 132 5.66 -8.26 16.98
C GLN A 132 4.60 -9.04 16.22
N GLU A 133 3.48 -8.39 15.87
CA GLU A 133 2.41 -9.05 15.12
C GLU A 133 2.85 -9.41 13.69
N LEU A 134 3.47 -8.46 12.97
CA LEU A 134 3.96 -8.69 11.62
C LEU A 134 4.97 -9.84 11.57
N ALA A 135 5.84 -9.95 12.58
CA ALA A 135 6.87 -11.00 12.65
C ALA A 135 6.31 -12.43 12.79
N ARG A 136 5.00 -12.61 13.03
CA ARG A 136 4.36 -13.92 13.16
C ARG A 136 4.11 -14.61 11.82
N TYR A 137 4.06 -13.84 10.74
CA TYR A 137 3.71 -14.33 9.41
C TYR A 137 4.97 -14.71 8.63
N ALA A 138 4.88 -15.69 7.74
CA ALA A 138 5.96 -15.94 6.78
C ALA A 138 6.04 -14.83 5.73
N THR A 139 4.91 -14.23 5.35
CA THR A 139 4.85 -13.14 4.39
C THR A 139 3.74 -12.14 4.72
N VAL A 140 4.12 -10.87 4.84
CA VAL A 140 3.22 -9.73 4.94
C VAL A 140 3.17 -9.04 3.58
N TYR A 141 1.98 -8.96 3.01
CA TYR A 141 1.65 -8.17 1.83
C TYR A 141 1.00 -6.87 2.29
N CYS A 142 1.63 -5.74 1.99
CA CYS A 142 1.09 -4.42 2.29
C CYS A 142 0.61 -3.77 1.00
N SER A 143 -0.68 -3.43 0.90
CA SER A 143 -1.19 -2.59 -0.20
C SER A 143 -1.17 -1.11 0.14
N ASN A 144 -0.86 -0.75 1.38
CA ASN A 144 -0.85 0.64 1.82
C ASN A 144 0.47 1.28 1.42
N TYR A 145 0.40 2.53 0.96
CA TYR A 145 1.61 3.27 0.60
C TYR A 145 2.24 4.02 1.79
N ASP A 146 1.54 4.12 2.93
CA ASP A 146 1.98 4.87 4.11
C ASP A 146 3.23 4.27 4.80
N LEU A 147 3.66 4.92 5.88
CA LEU A 147 4.88 4.58 6.62
C LEU A 147 4.65 3.77 7.89
N LEU A 148 3.42 3.37 8.24
CA LEU A 148 3.19 2.60 9.47
C LEU A 148 3.86 1.22 9.43
N THR A 149 3.67 0.47 8.34
CA THR A 149 4.35 -0.83 8.17
C THR A 149 5.88 -0.66 8.11
N PRO A 150 6.44 0.26 7.30
CA PRO A 150 7.89 0.54 7.34
C PRO A 150 8.42 0.90 8.72
N TRP A 151 7.76 1.81 9.45
CA TRP A 151 8.18 2.23 10.79
C TRP A 151 8.11 1.09 11.81
N ALA A 152 7.11 0.23 11.72
CA ALA A 152 7.00 -0.96 12.55
C ALA A 152 8.16 -1.93 12.25
N VAL A 153 8.43 -2.25 10.98
CA VAL A 153 9.56 -3.13 10.57
C VAL A 153 10.90 -2.61 11.09
N MET A 154 11.11 -1.29 11.05
CA MET A 154 12.34 -0.64 11.53
C MET A 154 12.61 -0.79 13.04
N GLN A 155 11.61 -1.18 13.86
CA GLN A 155 11.82 -1.41 15.29
C GLN A 155 12.74 -2.61 15.57
N ALA A 156 12.65 -3.66 14.75
CA ALA A 156 13.46 -4.88 14.88
C ALA A 156 13.74 -5.49 13.50
N PRO A 157 14.54 -4.83 12.65
CA PRO A 157 14.66 -5.16 11.23
C PRO A 157 15.19 -6.57 10.96
N LYS A 158 15.99 -7.13 11.88
CA LYS A 158 16.56 -8.49 11.76
C LYS A 158 15.50 -9.60 11.64
N GLN A 159 14.27 -9.35 12.10
CA GLN A 159 13.16 -10.30 11.99
C GLN A 159 12.51 -10.30 10.60
N PHE A 160 12.85 -9.33 9.76
CA PHE A 160 12.22 -9.09 8.48
C PHE A 160 13.19 -9.21 7.32
N ASN A 161 12.66 -9.49 6.15
CA ASN A 161 13.34 -9.37 4.87
C ASN A 161 12.43 -8.57 3.93
N ASP A 162 12.80 -7.32 3.68
CA ASP A 162 12.05 -6.42 2.80
C ASP A 162 12.54 -6.49 1.33
N LEU A 163 13.54 -7.32 1.05
CA LEU A 163 14.15 -7.56 -0.27
C LEU A 163 15.04 -6.44 -0.80
N PHE A 164 15.45 -5.50 0.06
CA PHE A 164 16.31 -4.36 -0.32
C PHE A 164 17.67 -4.33 0.40
N ASP A 165 18.15 -5.47 0.92
CA ASP A 165 19.44 -5.58 1.63
C ASP A 165 20.69 -5.51 0.72
N SER A 166 20.53 -5.20 -0.57
CA SER A 166 21.66 -5.00 -1.48
C SER A 166 22.43 -3.71 -1.15
N PRO A 167 23.73 -3.59 -1.50
CA PRO A 167 24.50 -2.35 -1.24
C PRO A 167 23.87 -1.08 -1.84
N GLY A 168 23.12 -1.22 -2.94
CA GLY A 168 22.39 -0.11 -3.58
C GLY A 168 20.97 0.11 -3.03
N ALA A 169 20.55 -0.67 -2.05
CA ALA A 169 19.16 -0.76 -1.57
C ALA A 169 18.17 -1.04 -2.71
N THR A 170 18.59 -1.75 -3.75
CA THR A 170 17.80 -2.12 -4.93
C THR A 170 17.23 -3.52 -4.82
N PHE A 171 16.05 -3.71 -5.40
CA PHE A 171 15.45 -5.03 -5.55
C PHE A 171 16.26 -5.87 -6.56
N GLU A 172 16.57 -7.10 -6.18
CA GLU A 172 17.26 -8.07 -7.04
C GLU A 172 16.51 -9.41 -7.02
N LEU A 173 15.94 -9.80 -8.15
CA LEU A 173 15.10 -11.00 -8.27
C LEU A 173 15.79 -12.28 -7.78
N GLY A 174 17.08 -12.44 -8.10
CA GLY A 174 17.86 -13.61 -7.69
C GLY A 174 17.97 -13.77 -6.17
N ALA A 175 18.14 -12.66 -5.44
CA ALA A 175 18.17 -12.67 -3.98
C ALA A 175 16.78 -12.92 -3.38
N ALA A 176 15.73 -12.44 -4.05
CA ALA A 176 14.36 -12.49 -3.57
C ALA A 176 13.74 -13.90 -3.55
N LEU A 177 14.28 -14.84 -4.32
CA LEU A 177 13.83 -16.24 -4.37
C LEU A 177 14.45 -17.11 -3.25
N GLY A 178 15.40 -16.57 -2.48
CA GLY A 178 16.03 -17.28 -1.37
C GLY A 178 15.04 -17.59 -0.24
N LYS A 179 15.14 -18.78 0.36
CA LYS A 179 14.39 -19.12 1.57
C LYS A 179 15.00 -18.37 2.76
N SER A 180 14.20 -17.61 3.48
CA SER A 180 14.57 -16.96 4.74
C SER A 180 13.64 -17.42 5.88
N LYS A 181 14.17 -17.44 7.10
CA LYS A 181 13.36 -17.59 8.32
C LYS A 181 12.74 -16.26 8.77
N SER A 182 13.20 -15.14 8.22
CA SER A 182 12.66 -13.82 8.49
C SER A 182 11.32 -13.62 7.75
N THR A 183 10.44 -12.84 8.36
CA THR A 183 9.16 -12.44 7.74
C THR A 183 9.44 -11.62 6.48
N ARG A 184 8.89 -12.04 5.34
CA ARG A 184 8.98 -11.23 4.11
C ARG A 184 7.96 -10.11 4.15
N VAL A 185 8.36 -8.88 3.80
CA VAL A 185 7.43 -7.74 3.70
C VAL A 185 7.41 -7.24 2.26
N LEU A 186 6.25 -7.36 1.61
CA LEU A 186 6.05 -7.13 0.18
C LEU A 186 5.04 -6.00 -0.02
N TYR A 187 5.48 -4.89 -0.60
CA TYR A 187 4.64 -3.72 -0.83
C TYR A 187 3.98 -3.79 -2.22
N LEU A 188 2.77 -4.36 -2.28
CA LEU A 188 2.04 -4.66 -3.51
C LEU A 188 1.80 -3.43 -4.38
N HIS A 189 1.56 -2.28 -3.74
CA HIS A 189 1.30 -1.00 -4.40
C HIS A 189 2.46 -0.02 -4.17
N GLY A 190 3.64 -0.51 -3.81
CA GLY A 190 4.79 0.32 -3.44
C GLY A 190 4.59 1.04 -2.11
N GLY A 191 5.29 2.15 -1.89
CA GLY A 191 5.17 2.93 -0.68
C GLY A 191 6.05 4.18 -0.65
N LEU A 192 5.81 5.07 0.30
CA LEU A 192 6.51 6.36 0.40
C LEU A 192 8.02 6.23 0.64
N HIS A 193 8.46 5.07 1.11
CA HIS A 193 9.86 4.72 1.30
C HIS A 193 10.51 4.07 0.07
N LEU A 194 9.78 3.94 -1.05
CA LEU A 194 10.24 3.29 -2.28
C LEU A 194 10.26 4.27 -3.45
N VAL A 195 11.26 4.11 -4.30
CA VAL A 195 11.41 4.81 -5.57
C VAL A 195 11.76 3.80 -6.67
N LYS A 196 11.60 4.20 -7.92
CA LYS A 196 12.09 3.42 -9.07
C LYS A 196 12.86 4.27 -10.05
N ASN A 197 13.82 3.66 -10.73
CA ASN A 197 14.50 4.29 -11.85
C ASN A 197 13.63 4.22 -13.14
N GLN A 198 14.15 4.71 -14.26
CA GLN A 198 13.44 4.69 -15.54
C GLN A 198 13.25 3.29 -16.13
N GLU A 199 14.08 2.33 -15.75
CA GLU A 199 13.99 0.93 -16.20
C GLU A 199 12.96 0.12 -15.38
N GLY A 200 12.33 0.75 -14.38
CA GLY A 200 11.34 0.10 -13.52
C GLY A 200 11.94 -0.56 -12.27
N LYS A 201 13.26 -0.51 -12.11
CA LYS A 201 13.98 -1.13 -10.98
C LYS A 201 13.70 -0.40 -9.69
N ALA A 202 13.15 -1.12 -8.71
CA ALA A 202 12.80 -0.54 -7.41
C ALA A 202 14.04 -0.36 -6.51
N ARG A 203 14.01 0.70 -5.70
CA ARG A 203 15.00 1.03 -4.70
C ARG A 203 14.33 1.57 -3.44
N LYS A 204 14.84 1.18 -2.27
CA LYS A 204 14.42 1.70 -0.98
C LYS A 204 15.18 2.96 -0.60
N ILE A 205 14.47 3.91 0.00
CA ILE A 205 15.06 5.08 0.65
C ILE A 205 15.47 4.67 2.07
N ASN A 206 16.78 4.71 2.34
CA ASN A 206 17.31 4.49 3.69
C ASN A 206 17.34 5.83 4.43
N ALA A 207 16.49 5.96 5.44
CA ALA A 207 16.41 7.13 6.31
C ALA A 207 15.97 6.71 7.72
N THR A 208 16.17 7.59 8.70
CA THR A 208 15.58 7.40 10.04
C THR A 208 14.06 7.62 9.98
N PRO A 209 13.26 7.04 10.89
CA PRO A 209 11.80 7.16 10.85
C PRO A 209 11.26 8.59 10.76
N PRO A 210 11.77 9.59 11.53
CA PRO A 210 11.30 10.98 11.44
C PRO A 210 11.59 11.63 10.08
N VAL A 211 12.62 11.16 9.38
CA VAL A 211 13.13 11.75 8.14
C VAL A 211 12.55 11.05 6.91
N LEU A 212 11.94 9.87 7.07
CA LEU A 212 11.45 9.08 5.93
C LEU A 212 10.32 9.79 5.18
N LEU A 213 9.39 10.42 5.90
CA LEU A 213 8.29 11.20 5.31
C LEU A 213 8.81 12.49 4.64
N SER A 214 9.80 13.16 5.24
CA SER A 214 10.38 14.37 4.66
C SER A 214 11.34 14.08 3.50
N ASN A 215 11.97 12.91 3.44
CA ASN A 215 12.80 12.49 2.32
C ASN A 215 12.02 12.28 1.03
N PHE A 216 10.73 11.94 1.14
CA PHE A 216 9.81 12.00 0.01
C PHE A 216 9.80 13.40 -0.64
N ALA A 217 9.90 14.45 0.20
CA ALA A 217 9.98 15.84 -0.23
C ALA A 217 11.36 16.24 -0.75
N ILE A 218 12.44 15.87 -0.04
CA ILE A 218 13.80 16.41 -0.24
C ILE A 218 14.45 16.04 -1.59
N ASN A 219 13.92 15.06 -2.34
CA ASN A 219 14.40 14.68 -3.68
C ASN A 219 14.03 15.72 -4.77
N HIS A 220 14.43 16.99 -4.60
CA HIS A 220 13.99 18.16 -5.38
C HIS A 220 14.71 18.38 -6.72
N SER A 221 15.58 17.49 -7.20
CA SER A 221 16.22 17.71 -8.50
C SER A 221 16.06 16.55 -9.48
N ILE A 222 15.50 16.86 -10.66
CA ILE A 222 15.49 16.00 -11.86
C ILE A 222 16.91 15.54 -12.24
N SER A 223 17.93 16.28 -11.79
CA SER A 223 19.34 16.09 -12.10
C SER A 223 20.15 15.32 -11.05
N ALA A 224 19.70 15.19 -9.79
CA ALA A 224 20.51 14.52 -8.75
C ALA A 224 20.08 13.09 -8.42
N LEU A 225 18.89 12.63 -8.81
CA LEU A 225 18.51 11.22 -8.75
C LEU A 225 17.57 10.87 -9.93
N ASP A 226 17.91 9.82 -10.68
CA ASP A 226 17.13 9.31 -11.81
C ASP A 226 15.82 8.62 -11.41
N ASP A 227 15.45 8.71 -10.15
CA ASP A 227 14.32 7.99 -9.60
C ASP A 227 13.04 8.84 -9.49
N VAL A 228 11.90 8.15 -9.53
CA VAL A 228 10.55 8.69 -9.24
C VAL A 228 9.93 7.89 -8.10
N PRO A 229 8.99 8.47 -7.32
CA PRO A 229 8.25 7.71 -6.31
C PRO A 229 7.66 6.41 -6.86
N LEU A 230 7.81 5.31 -6.14
CA LEU A 230 7.19 4.03 -6.47
C LEU A 230 6.04 3.78 -5.51
N PHE A 231 4.86 4.26 -5.89
CA PHE A 231 3.61 3.82 -5.29
C PHE A 231 2.46 3.96 -6.28
N VAL A 232 1.45 3.13 -6.10
CA VAL A 232 0.25 3.10 -6.92
C VAL A 232 -0.88 3.73 -6.10
N SER A 233 -1.30 4.92 -6.51
CA SER A 233 -2.42 5.65 -5.89
C SER A 233 -3.78 5.07 -6.31
N GLU A 234 -4.88 5.61 -5.76
CA GLU A 234 -6.25 5.19 -6.08
C GLU A 234 -6.65 5.54 -7.52
N SER A 235 -6.18 4.74 -8.49
CA SER A 235 -6.68 4.69 -9.87
C SER A 235 -7.58 3.46 -10.06
N ASN A 236 -8.23 3.37 -11.23
CA ASN A 236 -8.92 2.14 -11.62
C ASN A 236 -7.94 0.95 -11.64
N SER A 237 -8.47 -0.28 -11.54
CA SER A 237 -7.64 -1.49 -11.45
C SER A 237 -6.72 -1.69 -12.67
N ASP A 238 -7.13 -1.26 -13.87
CA ASP A 238 -6.31 -1.40 -15.07
C ASP A 238 -5.06 -0.51 -15.05
N ASP A 239 -5.19 0.71 -14.56
CA ASP A 239 -4.03 1.59 -14.33
C ASP A 239 -3.11 1.04 -13.25
N LYS A 240 -3.66 0.42 -12.18
CA LYS A 240 -2.85 -0.28 -11.18
C LYS A 240 -2.10 -1.46 -11.80
N ARG A 241 -2.75 -2.28 -12.63
CA ARG A 241 -2.11 -3.38 -13.38
C ARG A 241 -0.99 -2.89 -14.28
N LYS A 242 -1.18 -1.77 -14.98
CA LYS A 242 -0.13 -1.16 -15.81
C LYS A 242 1.08 -0.75 -14.96
N SER A 243 0.88 -0.03 -13.84
CA SER A 243 1.99 0.34 -12.96
C SER A 243 2.71 -0.87 -12.37
N ILE A 244 1.98 -1.91 -11.97
CA ILE A 244 2.56 -3.17 -11.47
C ILE A 244 3.47 -3.79 -12.53
N ARG A 245 3.00 -3.93 -13.77
CA ARG A 245 3.79 -4.50 -14.89
C ARG A 245 5.02 -3.68 -15.28
N HIS A 246 5.05 -2.39 -14.97
CA HIS A 246 6.19 -1.51 -15.23
C HIS A 246 7.19 -1.45 -14.06
N SER A 247 7.05 -2.32 -13.05
CA SER A 247 8.03 -2.49 -11.98
C SER A 247 8.29 -3.97 -11.73
N ASP A 248 9.57 -4.34 -11.76
CA ASP A 248 10.04 -5.69 -11.46
C ASP A 248 9.62 -6.13 -10.05
N TYR A 249 9.78 -5.24 -9.07
CA TYR A 249 9.41 -5.45 -7.68
C TYR A 249 7.89 -5.61 -7.50
N LEU A 250 7.08 -4.70 -8.06
CA LEU A 250 5.62 -4.80 -7.89
C LEU A 250 5.06 -6.04 -8.58
N SER A 251 5.57 -6.38 -9.77
CA SER A 251 5.21 -7.62 -10.47
C SER A 251 5.56 -8.83 -9.63
N PHE A 252 6.77 -8.88 -9.08
CA PHE A 252 7.18 -9.95 -8.17
C PHE A 252 6.27 -10.05 -6.94
N CYS A 253 5.96 -8.93 -6.27
CA CYS A 253 5.06 -8.95 -5.10
C CYS A 253 3.67 -9.49 -5.46
N HIS A 254 3.13 -9.11 -6.62
CA HIS A 254 1.85 -9.60 -7.12
C HIS A 254 1.88 -11.11 -7.40
N GLU A 255 2.94 -11.61 -8.04
CA GLU A 255 3.15 -13.05 -8.27
C GLU A 255 3.30 -13.83 -6.96
N GLN A 256 3.95 -13.27 -5.94
CA GLN A 256 4.04 -13.90 -4.62
C GLN A 256 2.66 -14.02 -3.98
N LEU A 257 1.81 -12.99 -4.08
CA LEU A 257 0.42 -13.07 -3.58
C LEU A 257 -0.37 -14.15 -4.34
N MET A 258 -0.24 -14.18 -5.66
CA MET A 258 -0.91 -15.16 -6.54
C MET A 258 -0.45 -16.60 -6.29
N SER A 259 0.73 -16.81 -5.71
CA SER A 259 1.27 -18.15 -5.41
C SER A 259 1.15 -18.54 -3.94
N HIS A 260 0.58 -17.68 -3.09
CA HIS A 260 0.42 -17.94 -1.67
C HIS A 260 -0.48 -19.15 -1.41
N LYS A 261 -0.11 -20.02 -0.46
CA LYS A 261 -0.78 -21.31 -0.25
C LYS A 261 -1.49 -21.37 1.09
N ASP A 262 -2.47 -22.27 1.14
CA ASP A 262 -3.16 -22.69 2.36
C ASP A 262 -3.99 -21.58 3.02
N SER A 263 -3.41 -20.70 3.83
CA SER A 263 -4.17 -19.75 4.66
C SER A 263 -3.57 -18.35 4.62
N LEU A 264 -4.40 -17.37 4.29
CA LEU A 264 -4.04 -15.95 4.26
C LEU A 264 -5.03 -15.14 5.09
N CYS A 265 -4.49 -14.22 5.88
CA CYS A 265 -5.24 -13.30 6.71
C CYS A 265 -5.34 -11.96 5.98
N ILE A 266 -6.51 -11.34 6.01
CA ILE A 266 -6.77 -10.04 5.41
C ILE A 266 -7.17 -9.11 6.54
N PHE A 267 -6.44 -8.02 6.71
CA PHE A 267 -6.71 -7.00 7.72
C PHE A 267 -6.91 -5.63 7.07
N GLY A 268 -8.08 -5.02 7.30
CA GLY A 268 -8.36 -3.65 6.87
C GLY A 268 -8.47 -3.44 5.35
N HIS A 269 -8.60 -4.49 4.55
CA HIS A 269 -8.72 -4.38 3.09
C HIS A 269 -10.16 -4.61 2.64
N SER A 270 -10.77 -3.68 1.89
CA SER A 270 -12.16 -3.78 1.43
C SER A 270 -12.36 -4.70 0.22
N LEU A 271 -11.29 -4.93 -0.56
CA LEU A 271 -11.35 -5.66 -1.83
C LEU A 271 -12.45 -5.09 -2.75
N GLY A 272 -12.41 -3.78 -2.95
CA GLY A 272 -13.33 -3.07 -3.82
C GLY A 272 -12.95 -3.20 -5.30
N GLU A 273 -13.76 -2.58 -6.16
CA GLU A 273 -13.60 -2.64 -7.62
C GLU A 273 -12.22 -2.15 -8.11
N GLN A 274 -11.65 -1.14 -7.44
CA GLN A 274 -10.32 -0.62 -7.76
C GLN A 274 -9.17 -1.62 -7.49
N ASP A 275 -9.44 -2.69 -6.74
CA ASP A 275 -8.46 -3.71 -6.35
C ASP A 275 -8.73 -5.08 -6.99
N GLN A 276 -9.42 -5.09 -8.14
CA GLN A 276 -9.73 -6.32 -8.88
C GLN A 276 -8.48 -7.16 -9.16
N HIS A 277 -7.33 -6.57 -9.42
CA HIS A 277 -6.06 -7.28 -9.59
C HIS A 277 -5.59 -8.04 -8.35
N LEU A 278 -5.93 -7.58 -7.13
CA LEU A 278 -5.66 -8.33 -5.90
C LEU A 278 -6.68 -9.45 -5.72
N ILE A 279 -7.96 -9.18 -6.02
CA ILE A 279 -9.02 -10.20 -5.99
C ILE A 279 -8.67 -11.35 -6.96
N ASP A 280 -8.24 -11.03 -8.17
CA ASP A 280 -7.82 -12.00 -9.18
C ASP A 280 -6.61 -12.82 -8.70
N ALA A 281 -5.64 -12.19 -8.03
CA ALA A 281 -4.49 -12.88 -7.46
C ALA A 281 -4.92 -13.85 -6.35
N LEU A 282 -5.77 -13.40 -5.41
CA LEU A 282 -6.32 -14.24 -4.34
C LEU A 282 -7.16 -15.41 -4.90
N ARG A 283 -7.93 -15.19 -5.97
CA ARG A 283 -8.72 -16.24 -6.64
C ARG A 283 -7.87 -17.27 -7.37
N GLN A 284 -6.68 -16.89 -7.83
CA GLN A 284 -5.72 -17.80 -8.49
C GLN A 284 -4.84 -18.53 -7.48
N ALA A 285 -4.59 -17.93 -6.33
CA ALA A 285 -3.79 -18.53 -5.27
C ALA A 285 -4.40 -19.85 -4.78
N PRO A 286 -3.59 -20.89 -4.52
CA PRO A 286 -4.04 -22.18 -3.98
C PRO A 286 -4.35 -22.07 -2.48
N LEU A 287 -5.24 -21.14 -2.14
CA LEU A 287 -5.75 -20.90 -0.81
C LEU A 287 -6.84 -21.92 -0.47
N LYS A 288 -6.78 -22.43 0.76
CA LYS A 288 -7.81 -23.27 1.38
C LYS A 288 -8.70 -22.45 2.32
N THR A 289 -8.11 -21.44 2.99
CA THR A 289 -8.84 -20.59 3.94
C THR A 289 -8.42 -19.12 3.81
N LEU A 290 -9.40 -18.21 3.83
CA LEU A 290 -9.18 -16.77 4.01
C LEU A 290 -9.78 -16.30 5.33
N TRP A 291 -8.97 -15.61 6.14
CA TRP A 291 -9.43 -15.00 7.39
C TRP A 291 -9.57 -13.51 7.17
N ILE A 292 -10.77 -12.97 7.30
CA ILE A 292 -11.08 -11.61 6.87
C ILE A 292 -11.52 -10.79 8.07
N SER A 293 -10.80 -9.71 8.35
CA SER A 293 -11.18 -8.77 9.41
C SER A 293 -12.45 -8.01 9.01
N ILE A 294 -13.40 -7.90 9.92
CA ILE A 294 -14.56 -7.01 9.78
C ILE A 294 -14.57 -6.04 10.96
N TYR A 295 -14.75 -4.75 10.66
CA TYR A 295 -14.98 -3.73 11.68
C TYR A 295 -16.41 -3.87 12.23
N PRO A 296 -16.60 -4.13 13.53
CA PRO A 296 -17.90 -4.47 14.11
C PRO A 296 -18.77 -3.21 14.33
N ARG A 297 -19.22 -2.56 13.24
CA ARG A 297 -20.02 -1.32 13.32
C ARG A 297 -21.42 -1.57 13.88
N ASN A 298 -22.14 -2.50 13.28
CA ASN A 298 -23.46 -3.00 13.69
C ASN A 298 -23.73 -4.32 12.95
N GLU A 299 -24.76 -5.05 13.37
CA GLU A 299 -25.07 -6.36 12.78
C GLU A 299 -25.36 -6.32 11.27
N ALA A 300 -26.12 -5.32 10.81
CA ALA A 300 -26.46 -5.19 9.39
C ALA A 300 -25.21 -4.98 8.52
N PHE A 301 -24.27 -4.17 9.00
CA PHE A 301 -22.98 -3.97 8.36
C PHE A 301 -22.14 -5.26 8.33
N ILE A 302 -22.11 -6.03 9.42
CA ILE A 302 -21.38 -7.30 9.47
C ILE A 302 -21.94 -8.27 8.43
N ARG A 303 -23.26 -8.45 8.37
CA ARG A 303 -23.92 -9.32 7.38
C ARG A 303 -23.64 -8.86 5.96
N PHE A 304 -23.72 -7.55 5.69
CA PHE A 304 -23.39 -6.97 4.40
C PHE A 304 -21.94 -7.27 3.98
N GLN A 305 -20.97 -7.07 4.87
CA GLN A 305 -19.55 -7.35 4.59
C GLN A 305 -19.30 -8.86 4.36
N LYS A 306 -19.91 -9.74 5.16
CA LYS A 306 -19.80 -11.19 4.94
C LYS A 306 -20.34 -11.60 3.56
N HIS A 307 -21.50 -11.06 3.17
CA HIS A 307 -22.08 -11.29 1.85
C HIS A 307 -21.17 -10.78 0.72
N HIS A 308 -20.61 -9.58 0.86
CA HIS A 308 -19.66 -9.01 -0.10
C HIS A 308 -18.47 -9.95 -0.35
N TYR A 309 -17.76 -10.37 0.70
CA TYR A 309 -16.62 -11.26 0.54
C TYR A 309 -17.01 -12.66 0.03
N ALA A 310 -18.16 -13.19 0.47
CA ALA A 310 -18.66 -14.47 -0.04
C ALA A 310 -18.93 -14.41 -1.56
N ALA A 311 -19.52 -13.32 -2.04
CA ALA A 311 -19.75 -13.11 -3.47
C ALA A 311 -18.42 -13.05 -4.26
N LEU A 312 -17.38 -12.41 -3.72
CA LEU A 312 -16.07 -12.33 -4.36
C LEU A 312 -15.36 -13.68 -4.56
N PHE A 313 -15.75 -14.72 -3.82
CA PHE A 313 -15.10 -16.04 -3.86
C PHE A 313 -16.09 -17.21 -4.08
N ALA A 314 -17.32 -16.94 -4.51
CA ALA A 314 -18.41 -17.92 -4.58
C ALA A 314 -18.14 -19.14 -5.48
N ASP A 315 -17.28 -19.01 -6.49
CA ASP A 315 -16.87 -20.07 -7.42
C ASP A 315 -15.64 -20.86 -6.94
N LYS A 316 -15.13 -20.58 -5.75
CA LYS A 316 -13.92 -21.21 -5.20
C LYS A 316 -14.27 -22.14 -4.06
N LYS A 317 -13.59 -23.29 -4.01
CA LYS A 317 -13.56 -24.16 -2.83
C LYS A 317 -12.65 -23.55 -1.77
N LEU A 318 -13.09 -22.43 -1.20
CA LEU A 318 -12.34 -21.61 -0.26
C LEU A 318 -13.17 -21.39 1.00
N THR A 319 -12.62 -21.73 2.16
CA THR A 319 -13.27 -21.47 3.45
C THR A 319 -13.04 -20.01 3.84
N LEU A 320 -14.12 -19.26 4.04
CA LEU A 320 -14.05 -17.89 4.55
C LEU A 320 -14.32 -17.90 6.07
N ARG A 321 -13.44 -17.26 6.83
CA ARG A 321 -13.60 -17.01 8.27
C ARG A 321 -13.58 -15.51 8.52
N PHE A 322 -14.43 -15.03 9.41
CA PHE A 322 -14.62 -13.61 9.65
C PHE A 322 -14.34 -13.29 11.12
N TYR A 323 -13.39 -12.39 11.36
CA TYR A 323 -12.98 -12.04 12.72
C TYR A 323 -13.13 -10.56 13.01
N ASN A 324 -13.29 -10.24 14.30
CA ASN A 324 -13.46 -8.88 14.77
C ASN A 324 -12.14 -8.11 14.67
N SER A 325 -12.10 -7.08 13.82
CA SER A 325 -10.87 -6.30 13.59
C SER A 325 -10.32 -5.64 14.86
N LYS A 326 -11.16 -5.33 15.85
CA LYS A 326 -10.76 -4.69 17.12
C LYS A 326 -10.03 -5.64 18.08
N THR A 327 -10.09 -6.95 17.82
CA THR A 327 -9.42 -7.98 18.63
C THR A 327 -8.03 -8.35 18.08
N HIS A 328 -7.71 -7.91 16.85
CA HIS A 328 -6.42 -8.09 16.20
C HIS A 328 -5.44 -7.00 16.64
N PRO A 329 -4.13 -7.27 16.82
CA PRO A 329 -3.17 -6.28 17.27
C PRO A 329 -3.08 -5.00 16.42
N LEU A 330 -3.16 -5.13 15.10
CA LEU A 330 -3.23 -4.00 14.16
C LEU A 330 -4.48 -3.12 14.31
N GLY A 331 -5.52 -3.59 15.01
CA GLY A 331 -6.81 -2.89 15.19
C GLY A 331 -7.14 -2.52 16.63
N TYR A 332 -6.22 -2.68 17.58
CA TYR A 332 -6.49 -2.31 18.97
C TYR A 332 -6.78 -0.82 19.09
N THR A 333 -7.88 -0.49 19.75
CA THR A 333 -8.34 0.91 19.92
C THR A 333 -7.34 1.78 20.68
N ARG A 334 -6.51 1.20 21.55
CA ARG A 334 -5.42 1.90 22.25
C ARG A 334 -4.34 2.46 21.32
N HIS A 335 -4.28 1.99 20.07
CA HIS A 335 -3.33 2.48 19.07
C HIS A 335 -3.86 3.66 18.27
N SER A 336 -5.15 3.99 18.40
CA SER A 336 -5.75 5.15 17.74
C SER A 336 -5.19 6.44 18.31
N VAL A 337 -4.67 7.27 17.42
CA VAL A 337 -4.18 8.61 17.73
C VAL A 337 -5.31 9.60 17.41
N PRO A 338 -5.78 10.39 18.39
CA PRO A 338 -6.81 11.39 18.13
C PRO A 338 -6.27 12.46 17.20
N VAL A 339 -7.12 12.92 16.27
CA VAL A 339 -6.82 14.04 15.39
C VAL A 339 -6.70 15.31 16.25
N GLU A 340 -5.64 16.10 16.07
CA GLU A 340 -5.55 17.42 16.70
C GLU A 340 -6.68 18.30 16.16
N VAL A 341 -7.55 18.79 17.05
CA VAL A 341 -8.66 19.70 16.72
C VAL A 341 -8.15 21.12 16.49
#